data_AF-A0A8X7T0X6-F1
#
_entry.id   AF-A0A8X7T0X6-F1
#
_cell.length_a   1.000
_cell.length_b   1.000
_cell.length_c   1.000
_cell.angle_alpha   90.00
_cell.angle_beta   90.00
_cell.angle_gamma   90.00
#
_symmetry.space_group_name_H-M   'P 1'
#
loop_
_entity.id
_entity.type
_entity.pdbx_description
1 polymer ?
#
loop_
_entity_poly.entity_id
_entity_poly.type
_entity_poly.pdbx_seq_one_letter_code
_entity_poly.pdbx_strand_id
1 'polypeptide(L)'
;MRFALSASLSLLAFSALGFVTAIPRQVASRQAPNTIYSDYPSQQTAALNLTSWLVPITKTQASKLAGGRTLLPPKGLPAGFFLKKDQHLMLIVAGYETDIRQLNILSIPQMSFLHLYVPWVQAVATSQTPFTYAYKTIASDLSFNVDVGLLDNTIDGPGLTSPAFISTFRPSKSAVFSVKFMQSVMQQPSIRTGTKKTCTEQGFRFNETFAHTFRIRGSLQTGADLTHSHMSFPDAQGISGTAEWNTPSDGSPCTDFA
;
A
#
# COMPACT_ATOMS: atom_id res chain seq x y z
N MET A 1 59.37 -41.78 -38.68
CA MET A 1 58.00 -42.26 -38.42
C MET A 1 57.85 -42.43 -36.91
N ARG A 2 57.07 -41.57 -36.25
CA ARG A 2 56.89 -41.53 -34.79
C ARG A 2 55.41 -41.77 -34.47
N PHE A 3 55.15 -42.68 -33.53
CA PHE A 3 53.85 -42.91 -32.88
C PHE A 3 53.55 -41.81 -31.87
N ALA A 4 52.28 -41.42 -31.72
CA ALA A 4 51.68 -41.08 -30.41
C ALA A 4 50.14 -40.99 -30.46
N LEU A 5 49.54 -41.86 -29.65
CA LEU A 5 48.22 -41.91 -29.01
C LEU A 5 47.18 -40.79 -29.26
N SER A 6 45.98 -41.24 -29.65
CA SER A 6 44.70 -40.58 -29.43
C SER A 6 44.23 -40.86 -28.00
N ALA A 7 44.06 -39.82 -27.19
CA ALA A 7 43.41 -39.88 -25.88
C ALA A 7 42.31 -38.83 -25.77
N SER A 8 41.12 -39.32 -25.46
CA SER A 8 39.88 -38.63 -25.13
C SER A 8 40.01 -37.64 -23.96
N LEU A 9 39.28 -36.53 -23.98
CA LEU A 9 38.27 -36.13 -22.98
C LEU A 9 37.80 -34.67 -23.16
N SER A 10 36.49 -34.47 -22.97
CA SER A 10 35.84 -33.26 -22.40
C SER A 10 35.74 -32.02 -23.31
N LEU A 11 34.63 -31.28 -23.43
CA LEU A 11 33.44 -31.17 -22.58
C LEU A 11 32.27 -30.66 -23.45
N LEU A 12 31.10 -31.28 -23.27
CA LEU A 12 29.80 -30.75 -23.69
C LEU A 12 29.45 -29.53 -22.84
N ALA A 13 29.19 -28.38 -23.46
CA ALA A 13 28.30 -27.35 -22.94
C ALA A 13 27.86 -26.45 -24.10
N PHE A 14 26.95 -26.95 -24.95
CA PHE A 14 26.21 -26.07 -25.84
C PHE A 14 25.22 -25.27 -25.00
N SER A 15 25.43 -23.96 -25.03
CA SER A 15 24.59 -22.90 -24.53
C SER A 15 23.16 -23.00 -25.08
N ALA A 16 22.24 -23.54 -24.28
CA ALA A 16 20.83 -23.29 -24.45
C ALA A 16 20.52 -21.88 -23.91
N LEU A 17 20.73 -20.86 -24.74
CA LEU A 17 20.07 -19.56 -24.59
C LEU A 17 18.58 -19.78 -24.87
N GLY A 18 17.87 -20.29 -23.87
CA GLY A 18 16.42 -20.19 -23.84
C GLY A 18 16.08 -18.71 -23.73
N PHE A 19 15.60 -18.13 -24.83
CA PHE A 19 14.89 -16.86 -24.76
C PHE A 19 13.72 -17.05 -23.81
N VAL A 20 13.86 -16.56 -22.57
CA VAL A 20 12.74 -16.33 -21.68
C VAL A 20 11.95 -15.21 -22.34
N THR A 21 11.03 -15.59 -23.22
CA THR A 21 9.93 -14.70 -23.61
C THR A 21 9.09 -14.55 -22.36
N ALA A 22 9.35 -13.48 -21.60
CA ALA A 22 8.40 -13.01 -20.62
C ALA A 22 7.09 -12.80 -21.36
N ILE A 23 6.14 -13.72 -21.17
CA ILE A 23 4.77 -13.52 -21.66
C ILE A 23 4.34 -12.21 -21.01
N PRO A 24 4.06 -11.14 -21.78
CA PRO A 24 3.54 -9.91 -21.19
C PRO A 24 2.24 -10.30 -20.50
N ARG A 25 2.27 -10.31 -19.16
CA ARG A 25 1.10 -10.54 -18.32
C ARG A 25 0.10 -9.50 -18.79
N GLN A 26 -1.02 -9.96 -19.34
CA GLN A 26 -2.09 -9.11 -19.82
C GLN A 26 -2.61 -8.34 -18.60
N VAL A 27 -2.05 -7.15 -18.37
CA VAL A 27 -2.55 -6.20 -17.40
C VAL A 27 -4.02 -6.05 -17.76
N ALA A 28 -4.90 -6.18 -16.76
CA ALA A 28 -6.33 -5.95 -16.97
C ALA A 28 -6.50 -4.68 -17.81
N SER A 29 -7.44 -4.69 -18.76
CA SER A 29 -7.85 -3.51 -19.53
C SER A 29 -7.78 -2.28 -18.63
N ARG A 30 -7.19 -1.17 -19.13
CA ARG A 30 -7.11 0.12 -18.41
C ARG A 30 -8.35 0.23 -17.52
N GLN A 31 -8.13 0.25 -16.19
CA GLN A 31 -9.09 0.95 -15.35
C GLN A 31 -9.17 2.34 -15.97
N ALA A 32 -10.38 2.77 -16.30
CA ALA A 32 -10.65 3.84 -17.25
C ALA A 32 -9.75 5.08 -17.04
N PRO A 33 -9.56 5.95 -18.06
CA PRO A 33 -8.78 7.19 -17.89
C PRO A 33 -9.12 7.88 -16.57
N ASN A 34 -8.10 8.34 -15.84
CA ASN A 34 -8.30 8.99 -14.53
C ASN A 34 -9.12 10.26 -14.71
N THR A 35 -10.41 10.21 -14.37
CA THR A 35 -11.33 11.31 -14.66
C THR A 35 -11.08 12.49 -13.72
N ILE A 36 -10.65 12.23 -12.47
CA ILE A 36 -10.30 13.29 -11.52
C ILE A 36 -9.21 14.21 -12.06
N TYR A 37 -8.23 13.68 -12.81
CA TYR A 37 -7.21 14.52 -13.43
C TYR A 37 -7.82 15.64 -14.30
N SER A 38 -8.86 15.31 -15.08
CA SER A 38 -9.48 16.28 -15.99
C SER A 38 -10.15 17.42 -15.23
N ASP A 39 -10.72 17.13 -14.06
CA ASP A 39 -11.37 18.12 -13.19
C ASP A 39 -10.35 18.92 -12.35
N TYR A 40 -9.23 18.30 -11.95
CA TYR A 40 -8.23 18.88 -11.05
C TYR A 40 -6.80 18.73 -11.62
N PRO A 41 -6.50 19.36 -12.76
CA PRO A 41 -5.23 19.17 -13.48
C PRO A 41 -3.97 19.59 -12.69
N SER A 42 -4.13 20.47 -11.71
CA SER A 42 -3.04 20.92 -10.83
C SER A 42 -2.78 19.99 -9.64
N GLN A 43 -3.61 18.97 -9.40
CA GLN A 43 -3.44 18.06 -8.28
C GLN A 43 -2.59 16.83 -8.65
N GLN A 44 -2.17 16.09 -7.63
CA GLN A 44 -1.68 14.73 -7.84
C GLN A 44 -2.87 13.81 -7.92
N THR A 45 -3.00 13.03 -9.00
CA THR A 45 -4.16 12.16 -9.21
C THR A 45 -3.73 10.83 -9.80
N ALA A 46 -4.49 9.77 -9.54
CA ALA A 46 -4.29 8.46 -10.16
C ALA A 46 -5.57 7.62 -10.14
N ALA A 47 -5.69 6.64 -11.03
CA ALA A 47 -6.63 5.53 -10.88
C ALA A 47 -5.95 4.39 -10.10
N LEU A 48 -6.60 3.88 -9.06
CA LEU A 48 -6.06 2.91 -8.11
C LEU A 48 -6.80 1.58 -8.17
N ASN A 49 -6.04 0.48 -8.12
CA ASN A 49 -6.50 -0.79 -7.58
C ASN A 49 -5.83 -1.00 -6.22
N LEU A 50 -6.60 -0.96 -5.15
CA LEU A 50 -6.06 -0.97 -3.80
C LEU A 50 -6.67 -2.05 -2.94
N THR A 51 -5.89 -2.46 -1.96
CA THR A 51 -6.30 -3.26 -0.82
C THR A 51 -5.89 -2.51 0.44
N SER A 52 -6.86 -2.24 1.33
CA SER A 52 -6.60 -1.61 2.61
C SER A 52 -6.94 -2.54 3.76
N TRP A 53 -6.05 -2.57 4.75
CA TRP A 53 -6.16 -3.35 5.97
C TRP A 53 -6.15 -2.43 7.17
N LEU A 54 -7.00 -2.73 8.16
CA LEU A 54 -6.96 -2.05 9.46
C LEU A 54 -6.69 -3.08 10.53
N VAL A 55 -5.49 -3.04 11.11
CA VAL A 55 -5.01 -4.09 12.01
C VAL A 55 -4.63 -3.55 13.39
N PRO A 56 -4.90 -4.32 14.46
CA PRO A 56 -4.52 -3.92 15.81
C PRO A 56 -3.03 -4.17 16.06
N ILE A 57 -2.32 -3.13 16.46
CA ILE A 57 -0.93 -3.17 16.92
C ILE A 57 -0.84 -2.68 18.36
N THR A 58 0.27 -2.93 19.05
CA THR A 58 0.46 -2.37 20.40
C THR A 58 0.56 -0.85 20.34
N LYS A 59 0.09 -0.15 21.37
CA LYS A 59 0.25 1.32 21.49
C LYS A 59 1.71 1.74 21.46
N THR A 60 2.59 0.93 22.03
CA THR A 60 4.05 1.14 21.97
C THR A 60 4.54 1.13 20.51
N GLN A 61 4.10 0.15 19.72
CA GLN A 61 4.45 0.08 18.30
C GLN A 61 3.85 1.26 17.53
N ALA A 62 2.56 1.56 17.74
CA ALA A 62 1.89 2.68 17.08
C ALA A 62 2.54 4.02 17.40
N SER A 63 2.98 4.25 18.64
CA SER A 63 3.66 5.47 19.05
C SER A 63 5.02 5.64 18.36
N LYS A 64 5.78 4.54 18.21
CA LYS A 64 7.03 4.54 17.43
C LYS A 64 6.77 4.90 15.97
N LEU A 65 5.80 4.23 15.34
CA LEU A 65 5.43 4.48 13.94
C LEU A 65 4.86 5.90 13.76
N ALA A 66 4.17 6.46 14.75
CA ALA A 66 3.64 7.82 14.72
C ALA A 66 4.70 8.91 14.99
N GLY A 67 5.98 8.55 15.11
CA GLY A 67 7.05 9.51 15.41
C GLY A 67 6.89 10.20 16.77
N GLY A 68 6.35 9.50 17.77
CA GLY A 68 6.13 10.01 19.13
C GLY A 68 4.91 10.92 19.28
N ARG A 69 4.04 11.02 18.26
CA ARG A 69 2.79 11.79 18.35
C ARG A 69 1.78 11.15 19.32
N THR A 70 0.93 11.98 19.89
CA THR A 70 -0.17 11.54 20.75
C THR A 70 -1.16 10.70 19.93
N LEU A 71 -1.44 9.49 20.41
CA LEU A 71 -2.46 8.60 19.85
C LEU A 71 -3.82 8.95 20.46
N LEU A 72 -4.81 9.18 19.62
CA LEU A 72 -6.20 9.39 20.02
C LEU A 72 -6.94 8.05 20.09
N PRO A 73 -7.94 7.88 20.97
CA PRO A 73 -8.77 6.68 20.97
C PRO A 73 -9.52 6.52 19.63
N PRO A 74 -9.43 5.35 18.95
CA PRO A 74 -10.23 5.11 17.75
C PRO A 74 -11.72 5.25 18.02
N LYS A 75 -12.42 5.99 17.16
CA LYS A 75 -13.87 6.22 17.23
C LYS A 75 -14.57 5.60 16.02
N GLY A 76 -15.84 5.23 16.18
CA GLY A 76 -16.68 4.72 15.09
C GLY A 76 -16.38 3.30 14.64
N LEU A 77 -15.65 2.53 15.46
CA LEU A 77 -15.38 1.12 15.18
C LEU A 77 -16.69 0.33 15.04
N PRO A 78 -16.81 -0.58 14.06
CA PRO A 78 -18.02 -1.36 13.87
C PRO A 78 -18.25 -2.34 15.04
N ALA A 79 -19.53 -2.64 15.29
CA ALA A 79 -19.91 -3.69 16.23
C ALA A 79 -19.22 -5.02 15.86
N GLY A 80 -18.69 -5.72 16.86
CA GLY A 80 -17.94 -6.97 16.66
C GLY A 80 -16.44 -6.80 16.43
N PHE A 81 -15.94 -5.56 16.31
CA PHE A 81 -14.50 -5.28 16.35
C PHE A 81 -14.09 -4.73 17.72
N PHE A 82 -13.25 -5.47 18.43
CA PHE A 82 -12.81 -5.10 19.78
C PHE A 82 -11.30 -4.88 19.83
N LEU A 83 -10.89 -3.66 20.21
CA LEU A 83 -9.50 -3.34 20.52
C LEU A 83 -9.22 -3.59 22.01
N LYS A 84 -8.09 -4.24 22.30
CA LYS A 84 -7.60 -4.33 23.68
C LYS A 84 -7.12 -2.95 24.16
N LYS A 85 -7.09 -2.76 25.49
CA LYS A 85 -6.73 -1.48 26.12
C LYS A 85 -5.34 -0.97 25.71
N ASP A 86 -4.41 -1.88 25.47
CA ASP A 86 -3.01 -1.63 25.09
C ASP A 86 -2.79 -1.59 23.57
N GLN A 87 -3.85 -1.68 22.77
CA GLN A 87 -3.76 -1.67 21.31
C GLN A 87 -4.20 -0.34 20.70
N HIS A 88 -3.67 -0.09 19.51
CA HIS A 88 -4.04 0.97 18.58
C HIS A 88 -4.17 0.36 17.18
N LEU A 89 -4.55 1.15 16.18
CA LEU A 89 -4.70 0.67 14.81
C LEU A 89 -3.59 1.15 13.90
N MET A 90 -3.22 0.30 12.95
CA MET A 90 -2.41 0.64 11.80
C MET A 90 -3.22 0.40 10.54
N LEU A 91 -3.22 1.39 9.66
CA LEU A 91 -3.81 1.29 8.33
C LEU A 91 -2.68 0.96 7.35
N ILE A 92 -2.85 -0.12 6.59
CA ILE A 92 -1.95 -0.48 5.50
C ILE A 92 -2.75 -0.39 4.21
N VAL A 93 -2.27 0.36 3.23
CA VAL A 93 -2.87 0.46 1.90
C VAL A 93 -1.83 0.03 0.88
N ALA A 94 -2.12 -1.01 0.11
CA ALA A 94 -1.23 -1.52 -0.91
C ALA A 94 -1.98 -1.64 -2.23
N GLY A 95 -1.30 -1.46 -3.35
CA GLY A 95 -1.96 -1.53 -4.63
C GLY A 95 -1.12 -1.10 -5.80
N TYR A 96 -1.83 -0.80 -6.89
CA TYR A 96 -1.26 -0.25 -8.11
C TYR A 96 -1.99 1.04 -8.47
N GLU A 97 -1.21 2.06 -8.77
CA GLU A 97 -1.66 3.29 -9.38
C GLU A 97 -1.45 3.19 -10.89
N THR A 98 -2.39 3.73 -11.65
CA THR A 98 -2.33 3.85 -13.11
C THR A 98 -2.73 5.26 -13.50
N ASP A 99 -2.20 5.73 -14.64
CA ASP A 99 -2.48 7.08 -15.14
C ASP A 99 -2.22 8.16 -14.07
N ILE A 100 -1.05 8.06 -13.43
CA ILE A 100 -0.65 9.00 -12.38
C ILE A 100 -0.31 10.31 -13.08
N ARG A 101 -0.89 11.41 -12.59
CA ARG A 101 -0.69 12.76 -13.11
C ARG A 101 -0.30 13.70 -11.99
N GLN A 102 0.69 14.53 -12.25
CA GLN A 102 1.11 15.58 -11.32
C GLN A 102 1.31 16.90 -12.05
N LEU A 103 0.62 17.94 -11.55
CA LEU A 103 0.87 19.34 -11.90
C LEU A 103 0.87 19.64 -13.41
N ASN A 104 0.07 18.94 -14.22
CA ASN A 104 0.05 19.00 -15.69
C ASN A 104 1.40 18.73 -16.42
N ILE A 105 2.46 18.37 -15.71
CA ILE A 105 3.82 18.26 -16.28
C ILE A 105 4.36 16.84 -16.28
N LEU A 106 3.88 15.99 -15.38
CA LEU A 106 4.36 14.63 -15.22
C LEU A 106 3.22 13.62 -15.37
N SER A 107 3.50 12.58 -16.16
CA SER A 107 2.66 11.40 -16.26
C SER A 107 3.49 10.16 -16.03
N ILE A 108 3.04 9.31 -15.10
CA ILE A 108 3.61 7.99 -14.87
C ILE A 108 2.53 6.96 -15.25
N PRO A 109 2.80 6.04 -16.20
CA PRO A 109 1.79 5.11 -16.68
C PRO A 109 1.23 4.21 -15.59
N GLN A 110 2.12 3.66 -14.75
CA GLN A 110 1.77 2.79 -13.65
C GLN A 110 2.85 2.79 -12.58
N MET A 111 2.46 2.55 -11.34
CA MET A 111 3.37 2.39 -10.20
C MET A 111 2.71 1.50 -9.16
N SER A 112 3.47 0.61 -8.55
CA SER A 112 2.99 -0.14 -7.39
C SER A 112 3.29 0.65 -6.13
N PHE A 113 2.43 0.56 -5.12
CA PHE A 113 2.62 1.27 -3.86
C PHE A 113 2.27 0.46 -2.63
N LEU A 114 2.90 0.83 -1.52
CA LEU A 114 2.59 0.38 -0.17
C LEU A 114 2.71 1.57 0.78
N HIS A 115 1.59 1.94 1.41
CA HIS A 115 1.49 3.00 2.40
C HIS A 115 1.15 2.44 3.77
N LEU A 116 1.95 2.78 4.76
CA LEU A 116 1.75 2.45 6.16
C LEU A 116 1.42 3.73 6.93
N TYR A 117 0.26 3.69 7.56
CA TYR A 117 -0.33 4.82 8.24
C TYR A 117 -0.65 4.47 9.69
N VAL A 118 -0.50 5.47 10.57
CA VAL A 118 -1.07 5.43 11.92
C VAL A 118 -2.26 6.41 11.94
N PRO A 119 -3.51 5.92 11.85
CA PRO A 119 -4.70 6.76 11.98
C PRO A 119 -4.99 7.15 13.44
N TRP A 120 -5.94 8.06 13.65
CA TRP A 120 -6.27 8.62 14.97
C TRP A 120 -5.05 9.15 15.73
N VAL A 121 -4.27 9.99 15.07
CA VAL A 121 -3.15 10.71 15.66
C VAL A 121 -3.53 12.17 15.86
N GLN A 122 -3.03 12.78 16.93
CA GLN A 122 -3.22 14.20 17.17
C GLN A 122 -2.25 15.04 16.32
N ALA A 123 -2.78 15.89 15.45
CA ALA A 123 -1.98 16.89 14.73
C ALA A 123 -1.94 18.25 15.47
N VAL A 124 -3.03 18.63 16.12
CA VAL A 124 -3.20 19.90 16.84
C VAL A 124 -3.49 19.62 18.31
N ALA A 125 -2.66 20.16 19.22
CA ALA A 125 -2.67 19.80 20.65
C ALA A 125 -4.02 20.01 21.36
N THR A 126 -4.82 20.97 20.90
CA THR A 126 -6.14 21.31 21.46
C THR A 126 -7.31 20.61 20.77
N SER A 127 -7.06 19.88 19.67
CA SER A 127 -8.11 19.19 18.91
C SER A 127 -8.11 17.68 19.18
N GLN A 128 -9.30 17.09 19.10
CA GLN A 128 -9.56 15.65 19.14
C GLN A 128 -9.95 15.09 17.77
N THR A 129 -9.84 15.91 16.72
CA THR A 129 -10.07 15.49 15.34
C THR A 129 -8.98 14.50 14.94
N PRO A 130 -9.34 13.32 14.41
CA PRO A 130 -8.36 12.29 14.08
C PRO A 130 -7.64 12.62 12.78
N PHE A 131 -6.32 12.63 12.84
CA PHE A 131 -5.45 12.71 11.68
C PHE A 131 -4.79 11.37 11.42
N THR A 132 -4.33 11.18 10.19
CA THR A 132 -3.47 10.08 9.82
C THR A 132 -2.02 10.55 9.71
N TYR A 133 -1.10 9.80 10.30
CA TYR A 133 0.34 9.98 10.09
C TYR A 133 0.86 8.97 9.07
N ALA A 134 1.40 9.47 7.96
CA ALA A 134 2.10 8.67 6.96
C ALA A 134 3.49 8.29 7.48
N TYR A 135 3.61 7.09 8.06
CA TYR A 135 4.87 6.61 8.62
C TYR A 135 5.85 6.22 7.52
N LYS A 136 5.39 5.42 6.55
CA LYS A 136 6.23 4.93 5.46
C LYS A 136 5.42 4.74 4.18
N THR A 137 5.98 5.24 3.09
CA THR A 137 5.47 5.05 1.73
C THR A 137 6.57 4.41 0.91
N ILE A 138 6.23 3.36 0.19
CA ILE A 138 7.11 2.74 -0.80
C ILE A 138 6.36 2.77 -2.12
N ALA A 139 7.04 3.25 -3.15
CA ALA A 139 6.52 3.32 -4.50
C ALA A 139 7.61 2.81 -5.45
N SER A 140 7.26 1.92 -6.37
CA SER A 140 8.22 1.34 -7.31
C SER A 140 7.52 0.89 -8.60
N ASP A 141 8.28 0.90 -9.69
CA ASP A 141 7.98 0.18 -10.93
C ASP A 141 8.06 -1.35 -10.77
N LEU A 142 8.70 -1.82 -9.69
CA LEU A 142 8.83 -3.23 -9.32
C LEU A 142 7.52 -3.75 -8.72
N SER A 143 7.17 -5.00 -9.06
CA SER A 143 5.98 -5.69 -8.61
C SER A 143 6.00 -5.87 -7.08
N PHE A 144 5.06 -5.23 -6.38
CA PHE A 144 4.70 -5.66 -5.03
C PHE A 144 3.73 -6.81 -5.22
N ASN A 145 4.21 -8.04 -5.06
CA ASN A 145 3.33 -9.21 -5.12
C ASN A 145 2.37 -9.16 -3.92
N VAL A 146 1.18 -8.57 -4.16
CA VAL A 146 -0.05 -8.82 -3.41
C VAL A 146 -0.53 -10.21 -3.84
N ASP A 147 0.27 -11.25 -3.59
CA ASP A 147 0.11 -12.49 -4.33
C ASP A 147 -1.10 -13.29 -3.83
N VAL A 148 -2.13 -13.28 -4.67
CA VAL A 148 -3.06 -14.39 -4.80
C VAL A 148 -2.28 -15.57 -5.43
N GLY A 149 -1.39 -16.19 -4.64
CA GLY A 149 -0.71 -17.46 -4.92
C GLY A 149 0.44 -17.45 -5.96
N LEU A 150 1.68 -17.59 -5.45
CA LEU A 150 2.95 -18.01 -6.12
C LEU A 150 3.53 -16.97 -7.15
N LEU A 151 4.81 -16.58 -7.15
CA LEU A 151 6.09 -17.34 -7.25
C LEU A 151 7.35 -16.46 -6.98
N ASP A 152 8.48 -17.16 -6.80
CA ASP A 152 9.89 -16.78 -6.52
C ASP A 152 10.58 -15.67 -7.37
N ASN A 153 11.43 -14.86 -6.69
CA ASN A 153 12.82 -14.36 -6.97
C ASN A 153 13.22 -13.88 -8.40
N THR A 154 14.16 -12.95 -8.72
CA THR A 154 15.33 -12.26 -8.11
C THR A 154 15.94 -11.38 -9.23
N ILE A 155 16.24 -10.08 -9.07
CA ILE A 155 17.25 -9.34 -9.90
C ILE A 155 17.88 -8.18 -9.09
N ASP A 156 19.20 -8.30 -8.85
CA ASP A 156 20.25 -7.31 -8.49
C ASP A 156 20.19 -6.42 -7.22
N GLY A 157 21.03 -6.79 -6.24
CA GLY A 157 21.28 -6.20 -4.92
C GLY A 157 21.24 -7.29 -3.85
N PRO A 158 21.68 -7.11 -2.58
CA PRO A 158 21.12 -7.91 -1.50
C PRO A 158 19.64 -7.57 -1.47
N GLY A 159 18.86 -8.31 -2.27
CA GLY A 159 17.43 -8.15 -2.37
C GLY A 159 16.85 -8.26 -0.97
N LEU A 160 15.67 -7.68 -0.79
CA LEU A 160 14.83 -8.02 0.36
C LEU A 160 14.81 -9.56 0.44
N THR A 161 15.52 -10.14 1.40
CA THR A 161 15.69 -11.60 1.54
C THR A 161 14.40 -12.30 1.95
N SER A 162 13.36 -11.51 2.19
CA SER A 162 11.97 -11.91 2.36
C SER A 162 11.08 -10.78 1.83
N PRO A 163 9.88 -11.07 1.31
CA PRO A 163 8.94 -10.02 0.92
C PRO A 163 8.70 -9.09 2.11
N ALA A 164 8.94 -7.79 1.90
CA ALA A 164 8.74 -6.76 2.94
C ALA A 164 7.28 -6.70 3.41
N PHE A 165 6.35 -7.11 2.55
CA PHE A 165 4.92 -7.19 2.82
C PHE A 165 4.35 -8.38 2.06
N ILE A 166 3.56 -9.21 2.74
CA ILE A 166 2.78 -10.30 2.13
C ILE A 166 1.32 -10.09 2.53
N SER A 167 0.40 -10.21 1.57
CA SER A 167 -1.03 -10.22 1.87
C SER A 167 -1.73 -11.25 1.02
N THR A 168 -2.50 -12.12 1.66
CA THR A 168 -3.37 -13.10 1.01
C THR A 168 -4.78 -12.91 1.51
N PHE A 169 -5.77 -12.82 0.61
CA PHE A 169 -7.13 -12.50 1.01
C PHE A 169 -8.17 -13.05 0.06
N ARG A 170 -9.41 -13.02 0.54
CA ARG A 170 -10.60 -13.34 -0.25
C ARG A 170 -11.74 -12.39 0.10
N PRO A 171 -12.70 -12.19 -0.83
CA PRO A 171 -13.96 -11.53 -0.51
C PRO A 171 -14.63 -12.19 0.70
N SER A 172 -15.19 -11.38 1.61
CA SER A 172 -15.80 -11.88 2.85
C SER A 172 -17.01 -11.06 3.26
N LYS A 173 -18.17 -11.72 3.30
CA LYS A 173 -19.40 -11.13 3.86
C LYS A 173 -19.37 -11.00 5.40
N SER A 174 -18.46 -11.74 6.05
CA SER A 174 -18.30 -11.79 7.51
C SER A 174 -17.34 -10.72 8.05
N ALA A 175 -16.63 -10.00 7.19
CA ALA A 175 -15.74 -8.94 7.64
C ALA A 175 -16.56 -7.77 8.24
N VAL A 176 -16.13 -7.31 9.41
CA VAL A 176 -16.85 -6.33 10.24
C VAL A 176 -16.69 -4.91 9.73
N PHE A 177 -15.56 -4.61 9.09
CA PHE A 177 -15.33 -3.29 8.50
C PHE A 177 -16.19 -3.12 7.25
N SER A 178 -17.07 -2.14 7.29
CA SER A 178 -17.82 -1.71 6.11
C SER A 178 -16.92 -0.91 5.17
N VAL A 179 -17.30 -0.86 3.90
CA VAL A 179 -16.63 -0.02 2.90
C VAL A 179 -16.61 1.44 3.34
N LYS A 180 -17.78 1.98 3.74
CA LYS A 180 -17.90 3.35 4.23
C LYS A 180 -17.01 3.65 5.43
N PHE A 181 -16.89 2.71 6.37
CA PHE A 181 -16.00 2.89 7.52
C PHE A 181 -14.53 2.95 7.08
N MET A 182 -14.05 1.99 6.28
CA MET A 182 -12.66 1.99 5.81
C MET A 182 -12.32 3.26 5.02
N GLN A 183 -13.23 3.70 4.15
CA GLN A 183 -13.09 4.96 3.42
C GLN A 183 -12.93 6.15 4.36
N SER A 184 -13.75 6.23 5.42
CA SER A 184 -13.64 7.31 6.41
C SER A 184 -12.31 7.32 7.17
N VAL A 185 -11.66 6.15 7.34
CA VAL A 185 -10.33 6.07 7.96
C VAL A 185 -9.25 6.51 6.95
N MET A 186 -9.34 6.06 5.71
CA MET A 186 -8.40 6.43 4.63
C MET A 186 -8.44 7.92 4.29
N GLN A 187 -9.61 8.55 4.41
CA GLN A 187 -9.84 9.97 4.12
C GLN A 187 -9.60 10.90 5.32
N GLN A 188 -9.12 10.38 6.46
CA GLN A 188 -8.71 11.26 7.56
C GLN A 188 -7.64 12.25 7.07
N PRO A 189 -7.68 13.52 7.47
CA PRO A 189 -6.63 14.49 7.14
C PRO A 189 -5.26 13.94 7.51
N SER A 190 -4.32 14.01 6.58
CA SER A 190 -3.00 13.41 6.71
C SER A 190 -1.94 14.46 7.01
N ILE A 191 -1.07 14.18 7.97
CA ILE A 191 0.06 15.04 8.32
C ILE A 191 1.15 14.85 7.27
N ARG A 192 1.59 15.93 6.61
CA ARG A 192 2.62 15.83 5.56
C ARG A 192 3.99 15.49 6.16
N THR A 193 4.64 14.48 5.60
CA THR A 193 6.01 14.07 5.97
C THR A 193 6.97 15.26 5.85
N GLY A 194 7.82 15.47 6.85
CA GLY A 194 8.80 16.57 6.88
C GLY A 194 8.29 17.88 7.51
N THR A 195 6.98 18.05 7.70
CA THR A 195 6.43 19.25 8.36
C THR A 195 5.46 18.87 9.47
N LYS A 196 5.68 19.36 10.70
CA LYS A 196 4.80 18.98 11.83
C LYS A 196 3.42 19.65 11.79
N LYS A 197 3.28 20.73 11.02
CA LYS A 197 2.14 21.66 11.05
C LYS A 197 1.34 21.73 9.76
N THR A 198 1.79 21.07 8.70
CA THR A 198 1.09 21.07 7.42
C THR A 198 0.39 19.75 7.22
N CYS A 199 -0.88 19.81 6.85
CA CYS A 199 -1.74 18.67 6.61
C CYS A 199 -2.34 18.76 5.19
N THR A 200 -2.80 17.62 4.69
CA THR A 200 -3.53 17.52 3.42
C THR A 200 -4.61 16.46 3.54
N GLU A 201 -5.74 16.67 2.89
CA GLU A 201 -6.81 15.69 2.81
C GLU A 201 -6.68 14.92 1.49
N GLN A 202 -6.52 13.61 1.60
CA GLN A 202 -6.46 12.73 0.44
C GLN A 202 -7.88 12.33 0.07
N GLY A 203 -8.28 12.61 -1.16
CA GLY A 203 -9.55 12.17 -1.70
C GLY A 203 -9.43 10.78 -2.32
N PHE A 204 -10.40 9.93 -2.00
CA PHE A 204 -10.60 8.65 -2.66
C PHE A 204 -12.05 8.57 -3.14
N ARG A 205 -12.26 8.47 -4.46
CA ARG A 205 -13.58 8.33 -5.08
C ARG A 205 -13.81 6.87 -5.47
N PHE A 206 -14.82 6.25 -4.85
CA PHE A 206 -15.19 4.85 -5.06
C PHE A 206 -16.59 4.70 -5.69
N ASN A 207 -17.12 5.77 -6.27
CA ASN A 207 -18.47 5.84 -6.83
C ASN A 207 -18.48 5.68 -8.36
N GLU A 208 -17.32 5.50 -8.98
CA GLU A 208 -17.24 5.23 -10.41
C GLU A 208 -17.87 3.88 -10.77
N THR A 209 -18.36 3.75 -12.00
CA THR A 209 -19.04 2.51 -12.46
C THR A 209 -18.13 1.27 -12.40
N PHE A 210 -16.82 1.46 -12.45
CA PHE A 210 -15.81 0.42 -12.30
C PHE A 210 -15.31 0.23 -10.86
N ALA A 211 -15.75 1.07 -9.91
CA ALA A 211 -15.35 1.08 -8.51
C ALA A 211 -16.05 -0.02 -7.68
N HIS A 212 -15.70 -1.28 -7.93
CA HIS A 212 -16.27 -2.41 -7.19
C HIS A 212 -15.51 -2.65 -5.90
N THR A 213 -15.83 -1.90 -4.85
CA THR A 213 -15.25 -2.12 -3.53
C THR A 213 -15.97 -3.24 -2.79
N PHE A 214 -15.21 -4.20 -2.27
CA PHE A 214 -15.74 -5.31 -1.49
C PHE A 214 -14.93 -5.52 -0.22
N ARG A 215 -15.59 -6.12 0.77
CA ARG A 215 -14.97 -6.46 2.05
C ARG A 215 -14.12 -7.71 1.90
N ILE A 216 -12.98 -7.74 2.58
CA ILE A 216 -12.04 -8.84 2.52
C ILE A 216 -11.66 -9.34 3.91
N ARG A 217 -11.22 -10.60 3.95
CA ARG A 217 -10.64 -11.24 5.12
C ARG A 217 -9.50 -12.13 4.68
N GLY A 218 -8.41 -12.14 5.43
CA GLY A 218 -7.18 -12.79 4.99
C GLY A 218 -6.08 -12.76 6.04
N SER A 219 -4.86 -12.95 5.57
CA SER A 219 -3.65 -12.86 6.39
C SER A 219 -2.74 -11.79 5.80
N LEU A 220 -2.08 -11.04 6.67
CA LEU A 220 -1.02 -10.12 6.25
C LEU A 220 0.22 -10.29 7.12
N GLN A 221 1.39 -10.10 6.52
CA GLN A 221 2.67 -10.09 7.20
C GLN A 221 3.49 -8.87 6.75
N THR A 222 4.25 -8.28 7.67
CA THR A 222 5.19 -7.20 7.39
C THR A 222 6.58 -7.58 7.89
N GLY A 223 7.60 -7.30 7.08
CA GLY A 223 9.00 -7.43 7.45
C GLY A 223 9.44 -6.35 8.44
N ALA A 224 10.50 -6.64 9.20
CA ALA A 224 11.04 -5.72 10.20
C ALA A 224 11.55 -4.40 9.58
N ASP A 225 12.01 -4.43 8.33
CA ASP A 225 12.44 -3.23 7.59
C ASP A 225 11.30 -2.26 7.34
N LEU A 226 10.04 -2.75 7.32
CA LEU A 226 8.88 -1.87 7.26
C LEU A 226 8.52 -1.37 8.65
N THR A 227 8.35 -2.26 9.61
CA THR A 227 7.61 -1.97 10.84
C THR A 227 8.45 -2.02 12.12
N HIS A 228 9.78 -1.97 12.01
CA HIS A 228 10.75 -2.14 13.12
C HIS A 228 10.69 -3.50 13.83
N SER A 229 9.76 -4.36 13.44
CA SER A 229 9.57 -5.73 13.92
C SER A 229 8.76 -6.48 12.87
N HIS A 230 8.97 -7.80 12.77
CA HIS A 230 8.10 -8.63 11.95
C HIS A 230 6.71 -8.70 12.59
N MET A 231 5.66 -8.40 11.84
CA MET A 231 4.28 -8.51 12.32
C MET A 231 3.49 -9.47 11.44
N SER A 232 2.62 -10.26 12.07
CA SER A 232 1.73 -11.19 11.40
C SER A 232 0.33 -11.03 11.96
N PHE A 233 -0.63 -10.86 11.05
CA PHE A 233 -2.03 -10.65 11.38
C PHE A 233 -2.82 -11.76 10.70
N PRO A 234 -2.97 -12.93 11.36
CA PRO A 234 -3.95 -13.89 10.90
C PRO A 234 -5.33 -13.24 11.02
N ASP A 235 -6.19 -13.54 10.06
CA ASP A 235 -7.58 -13.08 10.11
C ASP A 235 -7.75 -11.55 10.01
N ALA A 236 -6.79 -10.86 9.38
CA ALA A 236 -6.89 -9.46 9.05
C ALA A 236 -8.17 -9.18 8.23
N GLN A 237 -8.72 -7.98 8.40
CA GLN A 237 -9.95 -7.54 7.75
C GLN A 237 -9.74 -6.18 7.11
N GLY A 238 -10.46 -5.93 6.02
CA GLY A 238 -10.24 -4.75 5.22
C GLY A 238 -11.20 -4.64 4.04
N ILE A 239 -10.80 -3.82 3.07
CA ILE A 239 -11.50 -3.71 1.77
C ILE A 239 -10.50 -3.81 0.64
N SER A 240 -10.99 -4.27 -0.51
CA SER A 240 -10.26 -4.22 -1.78
C SER A 240 -11.19 -3.70 -2.85
N GLY A 241 -10.62 -3.02 -3.83
CA GLY A 241 -11.39 -2.44 -4.92
C GLY A 241 -10.64 -1.35 -5.65
N THR A 242 -11.36 -0.71 -6.55
CA THR A 242 -10.86 0.34 -7.40
C THR A 242 -11.36 1.69 -6.92
N ALA A 243 -10.49 2.69 -7.02
CA ALA A 243 -10.78 4.06 -6.63
C ALA A 243 -10.06 5.02 -7.56
N GLU A 244 -10.58 6.23 -7.71
CA GLU A 244 -9.76 7.33 -8.16
C GLU A 244 -9.22 8.07 -6.95
N TRP A 245 -7.97 8.53 -7.02
CA TRP A 245 -7.28 9.21 -5.94
C TRP A 245 -6.89 10.61 -6.36
N ASN A 246 -7.02 11.55 -5.43
CA ASN A 246 -6.48 12.88 -5.58
C ASN A 246 -5.88 13.40 -4.28
N THR A 247 -4.76 14.09 -4.40
CA THR A 247 -4.13 14.80 -3.30
C THR A 247 -3.74 16.20 -3.77
N PRO A 248 -4.16 17.25 -3.05
CA PRO A 248 -3.69 18.60 -3.30
C PRO A 248 -2.15 18.67 -3.26
N SER A 249 -1.56 19.35 -4.24
CA SER A 249 -0.11 19.56 -4.31
C SER A 249 0.41 20.34 -3.10
N ASP A 250 -0.38 21.32 -2.68
CA ASP A 250 -0.13 22.17 -1.53
C ASP A 250 -0.82 21.61 -0.29
N GLY A 251 -0.23 21.85 0.87
CA GLY A 251 -0.82 21.49 2.15
C GLY A 251 -1.22 22.74 2.90
N SER A 252 -2.23 22.62 3.75
CA SER A 252 -2.71 23.71 4.59
C SER A 252 -2.26 23.50 6.04
N PRO A 253 -2.23 24.54 6.88
CA PRO A 253 -2.10 24.38 8.32
C PRO A 253 -3.04 23.29 8.85
N CYS A 254 -2.53 22.39 9.71
CA CYS A 254 -3.35 21.33 10.29
C CYS A 254 -4.53 21.86 11.12
N THR A 255 -4.48 23.13 11.57
CA THR A 255 -5.58 23.83 12.24
C THR A 255 -6.82 24.01 11.37
N ASP A 256 -6.66 24.03 10.05
CA ASP A 256 -7.78 24.24 9.11
C ASP A 256 -8.65 22.98 9.00
N PHE A 257 -8.14 21.84 9.48
CA PHE A 257 -8.81 20.55 9.52
C PHE A 257 -9.21 20.14 10.95
N ALA A 258 -8.90 20.95 11.96
CA ALA A 258 -8.90 20.56 13.37
C ALA A 258 -10.24 20.80 14.08
#